data_AF-A0A841AHK7-F1
#
_entry.id   AF-A0A841AHK7-F1
#
_cell.length_a   1.000
_cell.length_b   1.000
_cell.length_c   1.000
_cell.angle_alpha   90.00
_cell.angle_beta   90.00
_cell.angle_gamma   90.00
#
_symmetry.space_group_name_H-M   'P 1'
#
loop_
_entity.id
_entity.type
_entity.pdbx_description
1 polymer ?
#
loop_
_entity_poly.entity_id
_entity_poly.type
_entity_poly.pdbx_seq_one_letter_code
_entity_poly.pdbx_strand_id
1 'polypeptide(L)'
;MFTALLAARRHPAGAGPTPQEAVMELDPSEMTGVINRLKRAQGQLSAVTRMLEEGRDCKEVVTQLSAVSKALDRAGFALIATNMEKCLTSPDKETNTKELEKLFLSLA
;
A
#
# COMPACT_ATOMS: atom_id res chain seq x y z
N MET A 1 -26.01 -30.71 -4.90
CA MET A 1 -24.89 -30.27 -4.06
C MET A 1 -23.95 -29.44 -4.92
N PHE A 2 -23.97 -28.13 -4.67
CA PHE A 2 -23.14 -27.12 -5.32
C PHE A 2 -21.66 -27.38 -5.03
N THR A 3 -20.90 -27.74 -6.06
CA THR A 3 -19.43 -27.65 -6.02
C THR A 3 -19.05 -26.39 -6.79
N ALA A 4 -18.71 -25.36 -6.02
CA ALA A 4 -18.37 -24.04 -6.53
C ALA A 4 -17.07 -24.07 -7.34
N LEU A 5 -17.13 -23.34 -8.46
CA LEU A 5 -16.03 -22.79 -9.23
C LEU A 5 -14.76 -22.52 -8.41
N LEU A 6 -13.66 -23.19 -8.76
CA LEU A 6 -12.32 -22.61 -8.66
C LEU A 6 -11.77 -22.47 -10.09
N ALA A 7 -12.30 -21.50 -10.81
CA ALA A 7 -11.71 -21.04 -12.06
C ALA A 7 -10.37 -20.38 -11.71
N ALA A 8 -9.28 -21.15 -11.79
CA ALA A 8 -7.94 -20.62 -11.85
C ALA A 8 -7.86 -19.71 -13.08
N ARG A 9 -7.89 -18.38 -12.87
CA ARG A 9 -7.61 -17.41 -13.92
C ARG A 9 -6.14 -17.59 -14.34
N ARG A 10 -5.90 -18.43 -15.34
CA ARG A 10 -4.67 -18.39 -16.14
C ARG A 10 -4.76 -17.14 -17.01
N HIS A 11 -3.92 -16.14 -16.75
CA HIS A 11 -3.74 -15.02 -17.67
C HIS A 11 -3.06 -15.53 -18.95
N PRO A 12 -3.59 -15.24 -20.15
CA PRO A 12 -2.89 -15.52 -21.39
C PRO A 12 -1.76 -14.50 -21.57
N ALA A 13 -0.53 -14.99 -21.75
CA ALA A 13 0.59 -14.19 -22.22
C ALA A 13 0.32 -13.78 -23.68
N GLY A 14 0.11 -12.49 -23.96
CA GLY A 14 0.06 -12.02 -25.35
C GLY A 14 -0.92 -10.88 -25.71
N ALA A 15 -1.58 -10.21 -24.77
CA ALA A 15 -2.30 -8.97 -25.06
C ALA A 15 -1.61 -7.81 -24.34
N GLY A 16 -0.84 -7.01 -25.08
CA GLY A 16 -0.27 -5.78 -24.55
C GLY A 16 -1.38 -4.79 -24.16
N PRO A 17 -1.21 -4.00 -23.09
CA PRO A 17 -2.22 -3.05 -22.66
C PRO A 17 -2.42 -1.96 -23.72
N THR A 18 -3.66 -1.50 -23.85
CA THR A 18 -4.05 -0.38 -24.70
C THR A 18 -3.37 0.92 -24.22
N PRO A 19 -3.15 1.93 -25.10
CA PRO A 19 -2.37 3.13 -24.78
C PRO A 19 -2.94 4.09 -23.70
N GLN A 20 -4.00 3.72 -22.99
CA GLN A 20 -4.69 4.58 -22.01
C GLN A 20 -5.03 3.86 -20.69
N GLU A 21 -4.24 2.86 -20.29
CA GLU A 21 -4.25 2.34 -18.93
C GLU A 21 -2.81 2.30 -18.43
N ALA A 22 -2.38 3.39 -17.78
CA ALA A 22 -1.13 3.42 -17.03
C ALA A 22 -1.27 2.50 -15.81
N VAL A 23 -1.10 1.19 -16.02
CA VAL A 23 -1.12 0.21 -14.95
C VAL A 23 0.08 0.45 -14.02
N MET A 24 -0.20 1.01 -12.84
CA MET A 24 0.70 1.02 -11.69
C MET A 24 0.79 -0.41 -11.12
N GLU A 25 1.51 -1.27 -11.81
CA GLU A 25 1.72 -2.66 -11.38
C GLU A 25 2.79 -2.72 -10.28
N LEU A 26 2.42 -3.28 -9.13
CA LEU A 26 3.31 -3.44 -7.98
C LEU A 26 4.04 -4.79 -8.08
N ASP A 27 5.37 -4.75 -8.20
CA ASP A 27 6.21 -5.95 -8.12
C ASP A 27 6.39 -6.38 -6.65
N PRO A 28 5.89 -7.57 -6.24
CA PRO A 28 6.01 -8.04 -4.87
C PRO A 28 7.45 -8.12 -4.35
N SER A 29 8.42 -8.38 -5.24
CA SER A 29 9.83 -8.52 -4.86
C SER A 29 10.42 -7.19 -4.34
N GLU A 30 10.00 -6.07 -4.92
CA GLU A 30 10.41 -4.73 -4.51
C GLU A 30 9.58 -4.16 -3.36
N MET A 31 8.39 -4.73 -3.11
CA MET A 31 7.50 -4.28 -2.03
C MET A 31 7.92 -4.76 -0.65
N THR A 32 8.96 -5.60 -0.53
CA THR A 32 9.42 -6.17 0.76
C THR A 32 9.60 -5.10 1.85
N GLY A 33 10.18 -3.95 1.52
CA GLY A 33 10.38 -2.85 2.46
C GLY A 33 9.06 -2.22 2.94
N VAL A 34 8.10 -2.02 2.03
CA VAL A 34 6.75 -1.50 2.33
C VAL A 34 5.96 -2.51 3.16
N ILE A 35 5.98 -3.78 2.77
CA ILE A 35 5.31 -4.88 3.49
C ILE A 35 5.83 -4.97 4.93
N ASN A 36 7.14 -4.86 5.15
CA ASN A 36 7.72 -4.88 6.50
C ASN A 36 7.28 -3.68 7.34
N ARG A 37 7.07 -2.50 6.73
CA ARG A 37 6.52 -1.33 7.43
C ARG A 37 5.05 -1.57 7.82
N LEU A 38 4.25 -2.08 6.91
CA LEU A 38 2.84 -2.40 7.15
C LEU A 38 2.66 -3.47 8.24
N LYS A 39 3.48 -4.54 8.23
CA LYS A 39 3.49 -5.56 9.30
C LYS A 39 3.79 -4.97 10.67
N ARG A 40 4.69 -3.99 10.76
CA ARG A 40 4.95 -3.28 12.02
C ARG A 40 3.76 -2.44 12.47
N ALA A 41 3.16 -1.68 11.55
CA ALA A 41 1.96 -0.89 11.84
C ALA A 41 0.79 -1.78 12.28
N GLN A 42 0.64 -2.96 11.67
CA GLN A 42 -0.34 -3.97 12.09
C GLN A 42 -0.12 -4.41 13.53
N GLY A 43 1.12 -4.72 13.93
CA GLY A 43 1.43 -5.07 15.32
C GLY A 43 1.12 -3.94 16.31
N GLN A 44 1.37 -2.69 15.93
CA GLN A 44 1.00 -1.51 16.74
C GLN A 44 -0.52 -1.37 16.86
N LEU A 45 -1.27 -1.57 15.77
CA LEU A 45 -2.72 -1.53 15.79
C LEU A 45 -3.31 -2.64 16.67
N SER A 46 -2.77 -3.85 16.59
CA SER A 46 -3.15 -4.95 17.49
C SER A 46 -2.91 -4.59 18.96
N ALA A 47 -1.81 -3.90 19.28
CA ALA A 47 -1.57 -3.40 20.63
C ALA A 47 -2.62 -2.36 21.05
N VAL A 48 -2.98 -1.42 20.18
CA VAL A 48 -4.04 -0.43 20.45
C VAL A 48 -5.38 -1.10 20.74
N THR A 49 -5.79 -2.10 19.94
CA THR A 49 -7.00 -2.87 20.20
C THR A 49 -6.97 -3.52 21.57
N ARG A 50 -5.84 -4.14 21.94
CA ARG A 50 -5.68 -4.75 23.26
C ARG A 50 -5.77 -3.71 24.40
N MET A 51 -5.20 -2.52 24.21
CA MET A 51 -5.30 -1.44 25.20
C MET A 51 -6.76 -1.02 25.43
N LEU A 52 -7.59 -1.01 24.39
CA LEU A 52 -9.03 -0.74 24.49
C LEU A 52 -9.77 -1.85 25.22
N GLU A 53 -9.49 -3.12 24.88
CA GLU A 53 -10.07 -4.30 25.55
C GLU A 53 -9.71 -4.37 27.04
N GLU A 54 -8.49 -3.95 27.39
CA GLU A 54 -7.98 -3.86 28.77
C GLU A 54 -8.50 -2.61 29.52
N GLY A 55 -9.23 -1.70 28.85
CA GLY A 55 -9.76 -0.48 29.46
C GLY A 55 -8.69 0.53 29.89
N ARG A 56 -7.60 0.66 29.12
CA ARG A 56 -6.51 1.60 29.41
C ARG A 56 -6.90 3.06 29.26
N ASP A 57 -6.05 3.94 29.79
CA ASP A 57 -6.23 5.37 29.73
C ASP A 57 -6.36 5.91 28.29
N CYS A 58 -7.33 6.80 28.09
CA CYS A 58 -7.66 7.36 26.78
C CYS A 58 -6.48 8.10 26.16
N LYS A 59 -5.71 8.87 26.94
CA LYS A 59 -4.57 9.63 26.43
C LYS A 59 -3.45 8.69 25.97
N GLU A 60 -3.21 7.59 26.68
CA GLU A 60 -2.26 6.56 26.26
C GLU A 60 -2.69 5.89 24.95
N VAL A 61 -3.97 5.50 24.84
CA VAL A 61 -4.54 4.89 23.63
C VAL A 61 -4.41 5.84 22.43
N VAL A 62 -4.82 7.10 22.57
CA VAL A 62 -4.73 8.11 21.50
C VAL A 62 -3.28 8.35 21.09
N THR A 63 -2.34 8.35 22.04
CA THR A 63 -0.91 8.47 21.74
C THR A 63 -0.43 7.31 20.86
N GLN A 64 -0.79 6.07 21.21
CA GLN A 64 -0.42 4.90 20.41
C GLN A 64 -1.10 4.89 19.05
N LEU A 65 -2.37 5.28 18.97
CA LEU A 65 -3.09 5.41 17.70
C LEU A 65 -2.42 6.44 16.77
N SER A 66 -1.95 7.58 17.32
CA SER A 66 -1.19 8.57 16.55
C SER A 66 0.14 8.01 16.01
N ALA A 67 0.77 7.10 16.75
CA ALA A 67 1.98 6.42 16.33
C ALA A 67 1.70 5.42 15.18
N VAL A 68 0.56 4.72 15.24
CA VAL A 68 0.07 3.86 14.13
C VAL A 68 -0.14 4.68 12.87
N SER A 69 -0.85 5.81 12.97
CA SER A 69 -1.09 6.71 11.82
C SER A 69 0.23 7.11 11.14
N LYS A 70 1.19 7.63 11.92
CA LYS A 70 2.52 8.00 11.40
C LYS A 70 3.29 6.84 10.77
N ALA A 71 3.09 5.62 11.27
CA ALA A 71 3.70 4.43 10.68
C ALA A 71 3.08 4.07 9.32
N LEU A 72 1.76 4.25 9.19
CA LEU A 72 1.03 4.08 7.94
C LEU A 72 1.43 5.13 6.91
N ASP A 73 1.50 6.41 7.29
CA ASP A 73 1.92 7.51 6.40
C ASP A 73 3.31 7.21 5.80
N ARG A 74 4.25 6.80 6.64
CA ARG A 74 5.61 6.41 6.21
C ARG A 74 5.62 5.19 5.28
N ALA A 75 4.70 4.24 5.48
CA ALA A 75 4.57 3.11 4.58
C ALA A 75 3.99 3.53 3.23
N GLY A 76 2.98 4.42 3.23
CA GLY A 76 2.38 5.00 2.03
C GLY A 76 3.37 5.83 1.22
N PHE A 77 4.17 6.70 1.86
CA PHE A 77 5.22 7.46 1.19
C PHE A 77 6.27 6.54 0.56
N ALA A 78 6.66 5.47 1.24
CA ALA A 78 7.59 4.50 0.66
C ALA A 78 7.00 3.77 -0.56
N LEU A 79 5.71 3.44 -0.53
CA LEU A 79 5.02 2.81 -1.66
C LEU A 79 4.99 3.72 -2.90
N ILE A 80 4.66 5.00 -2.71
CA ILE A 80 4.64 5.99 -3.80
C ILE A 80 6.06 6.21 -4.33
N ALA A 81 7.05 6.33 -3.44
CA ALA A 81 8.45 6.54 -3.83
C ALA A 81 8.99 5.39 -4.72
N THR A 82 8.71 4.13 -4.36
CA THR A 82 9.14 2.98 -5.17
C THR A 82 8.53 2.99 -6.58
N ASN A 83 7.30 3.48 -6.74
CA ASN A 83 6.70 3.63 -8.07
C ASN A 83 7.24 4.86 -8.83
N MET A 84 7.55 5.96 -8.14
CA MET A 84 8.18 7.14 -8.75
C MET A 84 9.53 6.80 -9.37
N GLU A 85 10.38 6.04 -8.68
CA GLU A 85 11.69 5.61 -9.22
C GLU A 85 11.54 4.82 -10.54
N LYS A 86 10.50 3.98 -10.65
CA LYS A 86 10.18 3.24 -11.89
C LYS A 86 9.70 4.13 -13.02
N CYS A 87 8.86 5.11 -12.72
CA CYS A 87 8.37 6.08 -13.70
C CYS A 87 9.52 6.91 -14.27
N LEU A 88 10.46 7.35 -13.43
CA LEU A 88 11.60 8.18 -13.84
C LEU A 88 12.69 7.42 -14.62
N THR A 89 12.78 6.09 -14.42
CA THR A 89 13.80 5.25 -15.08
C THR A 89 13.30 4.57 -16.35
N SER A 90 12.01 4.68 -16.67
CA SER A 90 11.41 4.13 -17.90
C SER A 90 11.33 5.22 -18.98
N PRO A 91 12.16 5.18 -20.04
CA PRO A 91 12.22 6.26 -21.06
C PRO A 91 10.94 6.43 -21.90
N ASP A 92 10.04 5.44 -21.89
CA ASP A 92 8.86 5.40 -22.76
C ASP A 92 7.52 5.64 -22.01
N LYS A 93 7.54 5.92 -20.70
CA LYS A 93 6.31 6.17 -19.92
C LYS A 93 6.13 7.65 -19.65
N GLU A 94 5.06 8.24 -20.19
CA GLU A 94 4.56 9.53 -19.70
C GLU A 94 4.24 9.40 -18.21
N THR A 95 5.06 10.05 -17.38
CA THR A 95 4.83 10.09 -15.95
C THR A 95 3.71 11.08 -15.69
N ASN A 96 2.53 10.60 -15.28
CA ASN A 96 1.43 11.45 -14.83
C ASN A 96 1.75 12.04 -13.44
N THR A 97 2.63 13.03 -13.41
CA THR A 97 3.12 13.69 -12.18
C THR A 97 1.98 14.25 -11.33
N LYS A 98 0.88 14.71 -11.95
CA LYS A 98 -0.31 15.20 -11.25
C LYS A 98 -1.03 14.10 -10.48
N GLU A 99 -1.06 12.88 -11.01
CA GLU A 99 -1.68 11.74 -10.33
C GLU A 99 -0.84 11.27 -9.15
N LEU A 100 0.49 11.26 -9.30
CA LEU A 100 1.42 11.00 -8.21
C LEU A 100 1.34 12.06 -7.10
N GLU A 101 1.26 13.34 -7.47
CA GLU A 101 1.04 14.45 -6.53
C GLU A 101 -0.26 14.27 -5.76
N LYS A 102 -1.36 13.92 -6.45
CA LYS A 102 -2.65 13.66 -5.81
C LYS A 102 -2.58 12.50 -4.81
N LEU A 103 -1.87 11.42 -5.14
CA LEU A 103 -1.67 10.29 -4.23
C LEU A 103 -0.83 10.71 -3.01
N PHE A 104 0.22 11.50 -3.21
CA PHE A 104 1.04 12.00 -2.11
C PHE A 104 0.26 12.91 -1.16
N LEU A 105 -0.52 13.84 -1.70
CA LEU A 105 -1.38 14.74 -0.93
C LEU A 105 -2.52 14.01 -0.20
N SER A 106 -2.92 12.81 -0.65
CA SER A 106 -3.91 12.01 0.06
C SER A 106 -3.39 11.36 1.36
N LEU A 107 -2.06 11.37 1.56
CA LEU A 107 -1.39 10.84 2.75
C LEU A 107 -0.94 11.94 3.73
N ALA A 108 -1.23 13.21 3.43
CA ALA A 108 -0.81 14.39 4.19
C ALA A 108 -1.90 14.94 5.12
#